data_AF-A0A2W7D2X3-F1
#
_entry.id   AF-A0A2W7D2X3-F1
#
_cell.length_a   1.000
_cell.length_b   1.000
_cell.length_c   1.000
_cell.angle_alpha   90.00
_cell.angle_beta   90.00
_cell.angle_gamma   90.00
#
_symmetry.space_group_name_H-M   'P 1'
#
loop_
_entity.id
_entity.type
_entity.pdbx_description
1 polymer ?
#
loop_
_entity_poly.entity_id
_entity_poly.type
_entity_poly.pdbx_seq_one_letter_code
_entity_poly.pdbx_strand_id
1 'polypeptide(L)'
;MTAQSGNRNNCYNLVVFNTGNRPALNVCLYAEKKDINDILLENINPQNESLVNGIKRCFSKDTVIPLLINGENVSNSFGTTGHDGVLIYKSKLKIKINYEDFYKNKYSYEQILVVTTSEAFADSSWSKLV
;
A
#
# COMPACT_ATOMS: atom_id res chain seq x y z
N MET A 1 -0.71 -6.00 1.00
CA MET A 1 0.22 -5.47 2.02
C MET A 1 0.82 -6.66 2.75
N THR A 2 2.11 -6.64 3.03
CA THR A 2 2.79 -7.66 3.87
C THR A 2 3.18 -7.02 5.20
N ALA A 3 3.14 -7.80 6.30
CA ALA A 3 3.38 -7.29 7.66
C ALA A 3 4.57 -8.00 8.35
N GLN A 4 5.33 -7.27 9.18
CA GLN A 4 6.31 -7.84 10.12
C GLN A 4 5.98 -7.38 11.55
N SER A 5 5.92 -8.31 12.49
CA SER A 5 5.66 -8.03 13.90
C SER A 5 6.93 -7.56 14.61
N GLY A 6 6.94 -6.29 15.06
CA GLY A 6 7.89 -5.77 16.03
C GLY A 6 7.15 -5.45 17.33
N ASN A 7 7.84 -5.52 18.47
CA ASN A 7 7.27 -5.52 19.84
C ASN A 7 6.37 -4.31 20.24
N ARG A 8 6.05 -3.38 19.32
CA ARG A 8 5.15 -2.22 19.51
C ARG A 8 4.27 -1.86 18.30
N ASN A 9 4.70 -2.20 17.08
CA ASN A 9 4.02 -1.83 15.83
C ASN A 9 4.10 -2.96 14.81
N ASN A 10 3.08 -3.07 13.95
CA ASN A 10 3.15 -3.86 12.72
C ASN A 10 3.50 -2.94 11.56
N CYS A 11 4.56 -3.27 10.84
CA CYS A 11 5.01 -2.51 9.67
C CYS A 11 4.41 -3.11 8.40
N TYR A 12 3.88 -2.27 7.52
CA TYR A 12 3.26 -2.68 6.26
C TYR A 12 4.07 -2.19 5.07
N ASN A 13 4.27 -3.09 4.11
CA ASN A 13 4.74 -2.71 2.77
C ASN A 13 3.57 -2.66 1.80
N LEU A 14 3.60 -1.66 0.91
CA LEU A 14 2.79 -1.67 -0.31
C LEU A 14 3.65 -2.28 -1.42
N VAL A 15 3.10 -3.30 -2.10
CA VAL A 15 3.80 -4.04 -3.14
C VAL A 15 2.97 -3.97 -4.40
N VAL A 16 3.59 -3.56 -5.51
CA VAL A 16 3.01 -3.61 -6.85
C VAL A 16 3.76 -4.69 -7.60
N PHE A 17 3.04 -5.73 -8.03
CA PHE A 17 3.61 -6.86 -8.76
C PHE A 17 2.99 -6.94 -10.15
N ASN A 18 3.83 -6.98 -11.18
CA ASN A 18 3.34 -7.18 -12.54
C ASN A 18 3.20 -8.67 -12.83
N THR A 19 1.99 -9.19 -12.66
CA THR A 19 1.62 -10.58 -12.98
C THR A 19 1.37 -10.82 -14.48
N GLY A 20 1.32 -9.75 -15.28
CA GLY A 20 1.07 -9.84 -16.71
C GLY A 20 2.26 -10.39 -17.48
N ASN A 21 2.02 -10.75 -18.74
CA ASN A 21 3.06 -11.18 -19.68
C ASN A 21 3.69 -10.02 -20.47
N ARG A 22 3.38 -8.78 -20.09
CA ARG A 22 3.87 -7.55 -20.73
C ARG A 22 4.35 -6.57 -19.65
N PRO A 23 5.44 -5.84 -19.90
CA PRO A 23 5.82 -4.74 -19.02
C PRO A 23 4.73 -3.68 -18.91
N ALA A 24 4.55 -3.15 -17.71
CA ALA A 24 3.64 -2.06 -17.43
C ALA A 24 4.45 -0.75 -17.33
N LEU A 25 4.04 0.25 -18.08
CA LEU A 25 4.64 1.57 -18.12
C LEU A 25 3.78 2.55 -17.33
N ASN A 26 4.44 3.55 -16.76
CA ASN A 26 3.80 4.68 -16.10
C ASN A 26 2.73 4.23 -15.08
N VAL A 27 3.04 3.21 -14.28
CA VAL A 27 2.09 2.67 -13.31
C VAL A 27 1.88 3.71 -12.22
N CYS A 28 0.62 4.12 -12.04
CA CYS A 28 0.21 5.09 -11.04
C CYS A 28 -0.89 4.47 -10.17
N LEU A 29 -0.67 4.50 -8.86
CA LEU A 29 -1.69 4.22 -7.87
C LEU A 29 -2.31 5.54 -7.47
N TYR A 30 -3.63 5.66 -7.55
CA TYR A 30 -4.35 6.87 -7.19
C TYR A 30 -5.41 6.56 -6.14
N ALA A 31 -5.58 7.46 -5.18
CA ALA A 31 -6.70 7.42 -4.24
C ALA A 31 -7.18 8.84 -3.98
N GLU A 32 -8.48 9.00 -3.71
CA GLU A 32 -9.01 10.29 -3.31
C GLU A 32 -8.46 10.69 -1.93
N LYS A 33 -8.23 11.99 -1.71
CA LYS A 33 -7.73 12.49 -0.43
C LYS A 33 -8.59 12.04 0.76
N LYS A 34 -9.91 11.97 0.55
CA LYS A 34 -10.85 11.48 1.56
C LYS A 34 -10.58 10.02 1.91
N ASP A 35 -10.47 9.15 0.90
CA ASP A 35 -10.23 7.72 1.11
C ASP A 35 -8.87 7.48 1.80
N ILE A 36 -7.84 8.28 1.50
CA ILE A 36 -6.55 8.23 2.21
C ILE A 36 -6.71 8.62 3.67
N ASN A 37 -7.49 9.67 3.97
CA ASN A 37 -7.71 10.08 5.35
C ASN A 37 -8.50 9.03 6.14
N ASP A 38 -9.41 8.30 5.50
CA ASP A 38 -10.23 7.26 6.15
C ASP A 38 -9.41 6.06 6.65
N ILE A 39 -8.15 5.91 6.22
CA ILE A 39 -7.22 4.88 6.72
C ILE A 39 -6.20 5.40 7.73
N LEU A 40 -6.17 6.71 8.01
CA LEU A 40 -5.22 7.36 8.90
C LEU A 40 -5.85 7.63 10.27
N LEU A 41 -5.06 7.50 11.33
CA LEU A 41 -5.49 7.90 12.68
C LEU A 41 -5.72 9.43 12.73
N GLU A 42 -6.67 9.88 13.55
CA GLU A 42 -6.95 11.32 13.70
C GLU A 42 -5.82 12.06 14.44
N ASN A 43 -5.27 11.44 15.50
CA ASN A 43 -4.27 12.03 16.37
C ASN A 43 -2.89 11.40 16.15
N ILE A 44 -2.26 11.73 15.02
CA ILE A 44 -0.93 11.23 14.67
C ILE A 44 0.15 12.04 15.39
N ASN A 45 1.11 11.36 16.02
CA ASN A 45 2.29 12.00 16.60
C ASN A 45 3.02 12.84 15.52
N PRO A 46 3.32 14.13 15.76
CA PRO A 46 4.02 14.98 14.79
C PRO A 46 5.32 14.38 14.23
N GLN A 47 6.01 13.54 15.00
CA GLN A 47 7.23 12.85 14.54
C GLN A 47 6.97 11.91 13.35
N ASN A 48 5.73 11.45 13.16
CA ASN A 48 5.30 10.57 12.07
C ASN A 48 4.77 11.33 10.84
N GLU A 49 4.84 12.67 10.80
CA GLU A 49 4.31 13.46 9.69
C GLU A 49 4.97 13.08 8.35
N SER A 50 6.27 12.78 8.34
CA SER A 50 6.98 12.34 7.14
C SER A 50 6.42 11.03 6.58
N LEU A 51 6.04 10.09 7.45
CA LEU A 51 5.41 8.83 7.05
C LEU A 51 4.03 9.07 6.44
N VAL A 52 3.22 9.94 7.04
CA VAL A 52 1.91 10.34 6.51
C VAL A 52 2.04 11.00 5.13
N ASN A 53 3.04 11.87 4.96
CA ASN A 53 3.33 12.50 3.68
C ASN A 53 3.82 11.49 2.64
N GLY A 54 4.57 10.48 3.06
CA GLY A 54 4.93 9.32 2.24
C GLY A 54 3.69 8.57 1.73
N ILE A 55 2.75 8.22 2.62
CA ILE A 55 1.48 7.56 2.27
C ILE A 55 0.69 8.38 1.24
N LYS A 56 0.50 9.67 1.50
CA LYS A 56 -0.22 10.58 0.58
C LYS A 56 0.46 10.64 -0.78
N ARG A 57 1.80 10.68 -0.81
CA ARG A 57 2.58 10.71 -2.05
C ARG A 57 2.43 9.42 -2.85
N CYS A 58 2.37 8.26 -2.20
CA CYS A 58 2.20 6.96 -2.90
C CYS A 58 0.96 6.92 -3.80
N PHE A 59 -0.08 7.67 -3.43
CA PHE A 59 -1.36 7.70 -4.14
C PHE A 59 -1.61 9.01 -4.90
N SER A 60 -0.58 9.85 -5.05
CA SER A 60 -0.68 11.06 -5.86
C SER A 60 -0.53 10.74 -7.34
N LYS A 61 -1.12 11.58 -8.20
CA LYS A 61 -1.00 11.44 -9.66
C LYS A 61 0.43 11.68 -10.18
N ASP A 62 1.27 12.32 -9.36
CA ASP A 62 2.65 12.66 -9.71
C ASP A 62 3.63 11.51 -9.40
N THR A 63 3.22 10.55 -8.57
CA THR A 63 4.04 9.39 -8.25
C THR A 63 3.77 8.28 -9.25
N VAL A 64 4.81 7.93 -10.00
CA VAL A 64 4.73 6.97 -11.10
C VAL A 64 5.87 5.99 -11.00
N ILE A 65 5.59 4.71 -11.22
CA ILE A 65 6.59 3.67 -11.48
C ILE A 65 6.77 3.65 -13.00
N PRO A 66 7.89 4.17 -13.55
CA PRO A 66 7.99 4.41 -14.99
C PRO A 66 7.96 3.12 -15.82
N LEU A 67 8.54 2.05 -15.28
CA LEU A 67 8.61 0.74 -15.90
C LEU A 67 8.55 -0.33 -14.79
N LEU A 68 7.64 -1.29 -14.96
CA LEU A 68 7.55 -2.49 -14.15
C LEU A 68 7.54 -3.71 -15.08
N ILE A 69 8.67 -4.40 -15.17
CA ILE A 69 8.87 -5.56 -16.04
C ILE A 69 7.97 -6.72 -15.57
N ASN A 70 7.53 -7.58 -16.49
CA ASN A 70 6.74 -8.75 -16.17
C ASN A 70 7.46 -9.66 -15.17
N GLY A 71 6.74 -10.13 -14.15
CA GLY A 71 7.31 -10.97 -13.09
C GLY A 71 8.13 -10.21 -12.04
N GLU A 72 8.27 -8.88 -12.15
CA GLU A 72 8.94 -8.04 -11.16
C GLU A 72 7.95 -7.36 -10.21
N ASN A 73 8.45 -6.97 -9.04
CA ASN A 73 7.74 -6.14 -8.08
C ASN A 73 8.53 -4.88 -7.72
N VAL A 74 7.80 -3.86 -7.29
CA VAL A 74 8.34 -2.75 -6.52
C VAL A 74 7.59 -2.64 -5.21
N SER A 75 8.28 -2.18 -4.17
CA SER A 75 7.69 -2.02 -2.85
C SER A 75 8.19 -0.77 -2.14
N ASN A 76 7.44 -0.33 -1.13
CA ASN A 76 7.90 0.69 -0.20
C ASN A 76 7.44 0.42 1.23
N SER A 77 8.04 1.16 2.18
CA SER A 77 7.60 1.21 3.58
C SER A 77 6.33 2.06 3.68
N PHE A 78 5.18 1.42 3.57
CA PHE A 78 3.89 2.10 3.44
C PHE A 78 3.45 2.76 4.74
N GLY A 79 3.41 2.02 5.84
CA GLY A 79 2.94 2.56 7.12
C GLY A 79 2.93 1.54 8.24
N THR A 80 2.44 1.95 9.40
CA THR A 80 2.44 1.13 10.61
C THR A 80 1.09 1.19 11.33
N THR A 81 0.69 0.10 11.96
CA THR A 81 -0.36 0.05 13.01
C THR A 81 0.30 -0.25 14.35
N GLY A 82 -0.37 0.04 15.47
CA GLY A 82 0.15 -0.18 16.82
C GLY A 82 0.20 1.11 17.63
N HIS A 83 1.00 1.12 18.71
CA HIS A 83 1.07 2.24 19.67
C HIS A 83 1.48 3.56 19.00
N ASP A 84 2.47 3.51 18.11
CA ASP A 84 2.99 4.69 17.38
C ASP A 84 2.67 4.60 15.88
N GLY A 85 1.60 3.87 15.55
CA GLY A 85 1.13 3.71 14.17
C GLY A 85 0.55 4.99 13.58
N VAL A 86 0.39 5.00 12.26
CA VAL A 86 -0.37 6.04 11.54
C VAL A 86 -1.62 5.48 10.87
N LEU A 87 -1.67 4.17 10.65
CA LEU A 87 -2.76 3.48 9.98
C LEU A 87 -3.77 2.94 10.99
N ILE A 88 -5.04 2.93 10.58
CA ILE A 88 -6.11 2.25 11.30
C ILE A 88 -6.15 0.78 10.87
N TYR A 89 -6.07 -0.16 11.81
CA TYR A 89 -6.18 -1.60 11.52
C TYR A 89 -7.56 -1.92 10.91
N LYS A 90 -7.60 -2.81 9.90
CA LYS A 90 -8.79 -3.19 9.10
C LYS A 90 -9.45 -2.07 8.30
N SER A 91 -8.89 -0.87 8.29
CA SER A 91 -9.37 0.19 7.40
C SER A 91 -9.18 -0.21 5.93
N LYS A 92 -10.02 0.36 5.08
CA LYS A 92 -10.10 0.05 3.65
C LYS A 92 -9.78 1.30 2.86
N LEU A 93 -8.84 1.18 1.93
CA LEU A 93 -8.49 2.24 0.99
C LEU A 93 -8.93 1.83 -0.41
N LYS A 94 -9.85 2.59 -0.99
CA LYS A 94 -10.18 2.47 -2.40
C LYS A 94 -9.07 3.13 -3.23
N ILE A 95 -8.53 2.40 -4.20
CA ILE A 95 -7.53 2.90 -5.14
C ILE A 95 -7.94 2.66 -6.59
N LYS A 96 -7.38 3.45 -7.48
CA LYS A 96 -7.39 3.26 -8.93
C LYS A 96 -5.97 3.04 -9.40
N ILE A 97 -5.74 1.94 -10.11
CA ILE A 97 -4.47 1.59 -10.74
C ILE A 97 -4.58 1.97 -12.20
N ASN A 98 -3.69 2.86 -12.66
CA ASN A 98 -3.58 3.23 -14.06
C ASN A 98 -2.21 2.84 -14.58
N TYR A 99 -2.14 2.33 -15.81
CA TYR A 99 -0.86 2.03 -16.46
C TYR A 99 -1.02 1.96 -17.98
N GLU A 100 0.10 1.94 -18.69
CA GLU A 100 0.18 1.79 -20.14
C GLU A 100 0.97 0.53 -20.50
N ASP A 101 0.74 -0.02 -21.69
CA ASP A 101 1.70 -0.94 -22.32
C ASP A 101 2.63 -0.20 -23.30
N PHE A 102 3.60 -0.91 -23.89
CA PHE A 102 4.51 -0.34 -24.90
C PHE A 102 3.79 0.17 -26.16
N TYR A 103 2.59 -0.32 -26.45
CA TYR A 103 1.78 0.12 -27.59
C TYR A 103 0.89 1.31 -27.23
N LYS A 104 1.08 1.92 -26.04
CA LYS A 104 0.30 3.06 -25.53
C LYS A 104 -1.18 2.74 -25.29
N ASN A 105 -1.54 1.48 -25.18
CA ASN A 105 -2.86 1.11 -24.66
C ASN A 105 -2.91 1.47 -23.18
N LYS A 106 -3.99 2.15 -22.77
CA LYS A 106 -4.19 2.60 -21.39
C LYS A 106 -5.15 1.68 -20.67
N TYR A 107 -4.79 1.34 -19.44
CA TYR A 107 -5.57 0.46 -18.58
C TYR A 107 -5.88 1.17 -17.27
N SER A 108 -7.08 0.93 -16.75
CA SER A 108 -7.54 1.46 -15.47
C SER A 108 -8.33 0.40 -14.73
N TYR A 109 -8.03 0.20 -13.45
CA TYR A 109 -8.69 -0.79 -12.61
C TYR A 109 -8.91 -0.24 -11.20
N GLU A 110 -10.05 -0.54 -10.59
CA GLU A 110 -10.32 -0.17 -9.20
C GLU A 110 -10.07 -1.35 -8.26
N GLN A 111 -9.36 -1.10 -7.15
CA GLN A 111 -9.06 -2.10 -6.15
C GLN A 111 -9.27 -1.54 -4.74
N ILE A 112 -9.62 -2.41 -3.79
CA ILE A 112 -9.65 -2.07 -2.36
C ILE A 112 -8.43 -2.70 -1.70
N LEU A 113 -7.61 -1.87 -1.05
CA LEU A 113 -6.56 -2.30 -0.15
C LEU A 113 -7.11 -2.34 1.27
N VAL A 114 -6.73 -3.36 2.04
CA VAL A 114 -7.11 -3.51 3.45
C VAL A 114 -5.85 -3.51 4.30
N VAL A 115 -5.83 -2.69 5.34
CA VAL A 115 -4.73 -2.68 6.33
C VAL A 115 -4.90 -3.89 7.24
N THR A 116 -4.26 -5.00 6.88
CA THR A 116 -4.32 -6.26 7.65
C THR A 116 -3.01 -7.04 7.53
N THR A 117 -2.77 -7.96 8.44
CA THR A 117 -1.58 -8.83 8.41
C THR A 117 -1.76 -9.95 7.40
N SER A 118 -0.68 -10.32 6.70
CA SER A 118 -0.69 -11.44 5.75
C SER A 118 -0.69 -12.81 6.43
N GLU A 119 -0.33 -12.87 7.71
CA GLU A 119 -0.18 -14.11 8.48
C GLU A 119 -1.50 -14.58 9.13
N ALA A 120 -2.53 -13.72 9.14
CA ALA A 120 -3.82 -14.04 9.76
C ALA A 120 -4.97 -13.58 8.84
N PHE A 121 -5.22 -14.34 7.78
CA PHE A 121 -6.32 -14.11 6.82
C PHE A 121 -7.71 -13.98 7.50
N ALA A 122 -7.87 -14.50 8.72
CA ALA A 122 -9.07 -14.39 9.55
C ALA A 122 -8.76 -13.95 11.00
N ASP A 123 -7.72 -13.15 11.21
CA ASP A 123 -7.23 -12.69 12.54
C ASP A 123 -6.91 -13.83 13.53
N SER A 124 -6.77 -15.05 13.04
CA SER A 124 -6.33 -16.21 13.80
C SER A 124 -5.07 -16.74 13.16
N SER A 125 -3.98 -16.76 13.93
CA SER A 125 -2.76 -17.46 13.59
C SER A 125 -2.40 -18.37 14.76
N TRP A 126 -2.01 -19.61 14.44
CA TRP A 126 -1.37 -20.47 15.42
C TRP A 126 0.07 -20.00 15.54
N SER A 127 0.42 -19.34 16.64
CA SER A 127 1.82 -19.14 16.96
C SER A 127 2.46 -20.52 17.10
N LYS A 128 3.45 -20.84 16.27
CA LYS A 128 4.38 -21.93 16.59
C LYS A 128 5.05 -21.52 17.90
N LEU A 129 4.80 -22.28 18.97
CA LEU A 129 5.67 -22.32 20.13
C LEU A 129 7.08 -22.64 19.61
N VAL A 130 7.98 -21.67 19.68
CA VAL A 130 9.43 -21.88 19.54
C VAL A 130 10.00 -21.82 20.94
#